data_AF-A0A851T9U2-F1
#
_entry.id   AF-A0A851T9U2-F1
#
_cell.length_a   1.000
_cell.length_b   1.000
_cell.length_c   1.000
_cell.angle_alpha   90.00
_cell.angle_beta   90.00
_cell.angle_gamma   90.00
#
_symmetry.space_group_name_H-M   'P 1'
#
loop_
_entity.id
_entity.type
_entity.pdbx_description
1 polymer ?
#
loop_
_entity_poly.entity_id
_entity_poly.type
_entity_poly.pdbx_seq_one_letter_code
_entity_poly.pdbx_strand_id
1 'polypeptide(L)'
;VFSFVSSLLDMSVFKDQFDLEDLIQEFKKNITALRFGPLQSNGRIHVEGPFPAIKLLKDSLLLKAKSLSEKDKREENKLHQKSKRRLQQQRLSMDTSNSITDADGGKQVVVLDTDIYRYMKHFFFKKLLGNYDIVISSVIDGEITRVYLRNARSTSGAGQVLRVKEEIENQSVKLHNSLRKERIYFEGRMGDEKQKYKQACETVKSHYPAVLIIPYDTHIDIIGNSSLIFEFTKEVRR
;
A
#
# COMPACT_ATOMS: atom_id res chain seq x y z
N VAL A 1 -2.62 16.38 -3.20
CA VAL A 1 -3.16 15.32 -2.31
C VAL A 1 -2.84 14.00 -2.97
N PHE A 2 -2.35 13.01 -2.21
CA PHE A 2 -2.07 11.68 -2.76
C PHE A 2 -3.39 10.89 -2.94
N SER A 3 -3.39 9.91 -3.83
CA SER A 3 -4.61 9.20 -4.22
C SER A 3 -5.26 8.45 -3.05
N PHE A 4 -6.59 8.55 -2.97
CA PHE A 4 -7.43 7.67 -2.16
C PHE A 4 -8.16 6.70 -3.08
N VAL A 5 -8.39 5.50 -2.59
CA VAL A 5 -9.14 4.45 -3.29
C VAL A 5 -10.49 4.33 -2.64
N SER A 6 -11.53 4.28 -3.47
CA SER A 6 -12.89 3.92 -3.06
C SER A 6 -13.14 2.44 -3.39
N SER A 7 -13.81 1.74 -2.48
CA SER A 7 -14.25 0.36 -2.65
C SER A 7 -15.65 0.18 -2.09
N LEU A 8 -16.45 -0.64 -2.76
CA LEU A 8 -17.73 -1.11 -2.25
C LEU A 8 -17.52 -2.50 -1.64
N LEU A 9 -17.74 -2.61 -0.32
CA LEU A 9 -17.55 -3.82 0.44
C LEU A 9 -18.90 -4.48 0.74
N ASP A 10 -19.02 -5.77 0.47
CA ASP A 10 -20.18 -6.57 0.86
C ASP A 10 -19.91 -7.27 2.20
N MET A 11 -20.59 -6.81 3.25
CA MET A 11 -20.47 -7.33 4.61
C MET A 11 -21.53 -8.40 4.93
N SER A 12 -22.44 -8.69 3.99
CA SER A 12 -23.53 -9.65 4.22
C SER A 12 -23.03 -11.04 4.64
N VAL A 13 -21.83 -11.43 4.17
CA VAL A 13 -21.17 -12.70 4.47
C VAL A 13 -20.88 -12.89 5.98
N PHE A 14 -20.84 -11.80 6.76
CA PHE A 14 -20.55 -11.83 8.19
C PHE A 14 -21.81 -11.79 9.08
N LYS A 15 -23.00 -11.56 8.50
CA LYS A 15 -24.25 -11.29 9.26
C LYS A 15 -24.66 -12.41 10.21
N ASP A 16 -24.34 -13.66 9.87
CA ASP A 16 -24.78 -14.82 10.65
C ASP A 16 -23.99 -15.00 11.95
N GLN A 17 -22.77 -14.44 12.03
CA GLN A 17 -21.89 -14.63 13.19
C GLN A 17 -21.45 -13.33 13.88
N PHE A 18 -21.60 -12.18 13.22
CA PHE A 18 -21.18 -10.89 13.75
C PHE A 18 -22.29 -9.86 13.60
N ASP A 19 -22.42 -9.00 14.61
CA ASP A 19 -23.12 -7.73 14.44
C ASP A 19 -22.29 -6.85 13.49
N LEU A 20 -22.89 -6.48 12.36
CA LEU A 20 -22.18 -5.72 11.33
C LEU A 20 -21.80 -4.33 11.80
N GLU A 21 -22.62 -3.69 12.62
CA GLU A 21 -22.34 -2.33 13.09
C GLU A 21 -21.14 -2.38 14.05
N ASP A 22 -21.12 -3.30 15.00
CA ASP A 22 -19.99 -3.49 15.92
C ASP A 22 -18.69 -3.81 15.16
N LEU A 23 -18.76 -4.68 14.16
CA LEU A 23 -17.60 -5.03 13.34
C LEU A 23 -17.07 -3.83 12.53
N ILE A 24 -17.96 -3.00 11.98
CA ILE A 24 -17.59 -1.78 11.28
C ILE A 24 -16.99 -0.77 12.27
N GLN A 25 -17.52 -0.64 13.48
CA GLN A 25 -16.95 0.23 14.52
C GLN A 25 -15.57 -0.25 14.97
N GLU A 26 -15.35 -1.57 15.08
CA GLU A 26 -14.03 -2.15 15.32
C GLU A 26 -13.03 -1.72 14.24
N PHE A 27 -13.40 -1.83 12.95
CA PHE A 27 -12.54 -1.42 11.85
C PHE A 27 -12.28 0.09 11.82
N LYS A 28 -13.30 0.92 12.07
CA LYS A 28 -13.15 2.38 12.19
C LYS A 28 -12.14 2.76 13.28
N LYS A 29 -12.19 2.07 14.42
CA LYS A 29 -11.27 2.31 15.54
C LYS A 29 -9.84 1.84 15.25
N ASN A 30 -9.70 0.70 14.57
CA ASN A 30 -8.39 0.10 14.29
C ASN A 30 -7.69 0.72 13.08
N ILE A 31 -8.44 1.21 12.08
CA ILE A 31 -7.92 1.72 10.81
C ILE A 31 -8.43 3.15 10.58
N THR A 32 -7.91 4.09 11.38
CA THR A 32 -8.34 5.50 11.39
C THR A 32 -8.09 6.24 10.07
N ALA A 33 -7.25 5.70 9.19
CA ALA A 33 -6.99 6.24 7.86
C ALA A 33 -8.12 5.96 6.85
N LEU A 34 -9.12 5.12 7.20
CA LEU A 34 -10.27 4.82 6.35
C LEU A 34 -11.50 5.64 6.74
N ARG A 35 -12.28 6.00 5.72
CA ARG A 35 -13.59 6.62 5.84
C ARG A 35 -14.64 5.61 5.41
N PHE A 36 -15.55 5.32 6.33
CA PHE A 36 -16.64 4.38 6.10
C PHE A 36 -17.94 5.16 5.89
N GLY A 37 -18.64 4.83 4.81
CA GLY A 37 -19.98 5.33 4.53
C GLY A 37 -21.05 4.66 5.40
N PRO A 38 -22.33 4.99 5.17
CA PRO A 38 -23.43 4.33 5.87
C PRO A 38 -23.54 2.85 5.44
N LEU A 39 -23.82 1.97 6.41
CA LEU A 39 -24.17 0.59 6.12
C LEU A 39 -25.56 0.54 5.47
N GLN A 40 -25.62 0.01 4.25
CA GLN A 40 -26.87 -0.16 3.51
C GLN A 40 -27.63 -1.38 4.02
N SER A 41 -28.96 -1.39 3.84
CA SER A 41 -29.83 -2.52 4.24
C SER A 41 -29.44 -3.85 3.60
N ASN A 42 -28.92 -3.81 2.37
CA ASN A 42 -28.39 -4.98 1.66
C ASN A 42 -27.07 -5.54 2.27
N GLY A 43 -26.52 -4.90 3.32
CA GLY A 43 -25.26 -5.31 3.95
C GLY A 43 -24.00 -4.76 3.27
N ARG A 44 -24.13 -3.81 2.33
CA ARG A 44 -22.99 -3.19 1.65
C ARG A 44 -22.59 -1.88 2.29
N ILE A 45 -21.31 -1.56 2.22
CA ILE A 45 -20.74 -0.31 2.75
C ILE A 45 -19.69 0.24 1.79
N HIS A 46 -19.72 1.56 1.60
CA HIS A 46 -18.68 2.25 0.87
C HIS A 46 -17.49 2.55 1.79
N VAL A 47 -16.27 2.25 1.36
CA VAL A 47 -15.06 2.54 2.12
C VAL A 47 -14.09 3.29 1.23
N GLU A 48 -13.52 4.37 1.76
CA GLU A 48 -12.54 5.20 1.08
C GLU A 48 -11.28 5.32 1.94
N GLY A 49 -10.11 5.32 1.32
CA GLY A 49 -8.88 5.76 1.97
C GLY A 49 -7.62 5.35 1.22
N PRO A 50 -6.44 5.53 1.84
CA PRO A 50 -5.17 5.17 1.22
C PRO A 50 -5.13 3.69 0.88
N PHE A 51 -4.45 3.34 -0.22
CA PHE A 51 -4.27 1.94 -0.61
C PHE A 51 -3.71 1.04 0.52
N PRO A 52 -2.71 1.47 1.32
CA PRO A 52 -2.24 0.66 2.44
C PRO A 52 -3.31 0.39 3.51
N ALA A 53 -4.19 1.36 3.76
CA ALA A 53 -5.27 1.21 4.74
C ALA A 53 -6.34 0.24 4.23
N ILE A 54 -6.67 0.29 2.93
CA ILE A 54 -7.57 -0.68 2.27
C ILE A 54 -6.97 -2.09 2.30
N LYS A 55 -5.66 -2.23 2.11
CA LYS A 55 -4.97 -3.52 2.26
C LYS A 55 -5.10 -4.08 3.68
N LEU A 56 -4.86 -3.25 4.72
CA LEU A 56 -5.04 -3.66 6.12
C LEU A 56 -6.48 -4.09 6.42
N LEU A 57 -7.47 -3.40 5.84
CA LEU A 57 -8.87 -3.80 5.95
C LEU A 57 -9.11 -5.17 5.30
N LYS A 58 -8.59 -5.40 4.09
CA LYS A 58 -8.68 -6.70 3.42
C LYS A 58 -8.10 -7.82 4.27
N ASP A 59 -6.92 -7.62 4.83
CA ASP A 59 -6.23 -8.63 5.64
C ASP A 59 -7.01 -8.91 6.95
N SER A 60 -7.58 -7.88 7.56
CA SER A 60 -8.44 -7.99 8.75
C SER A 60 -9.75 -8.76 8.44
N LEU A 61 -10.38 -8.48 7.31
CA LEU A 61 -11.58 -9.19 6.85
C LEU A 61 -11.28 -10.66 6.56
N LEU A 62 -10.14 -10.96 5.94
CA LEU A 62 -9.70 -12.35 5.70
C LEU A 62 -9.48 -13.12 7.00
N LEU A 63 -8.94 -12.47 8.03
CA LEU A 63 -8.80 -13.08 9.35
C LEU A 63 -10.16 -13.38 10.00
N LYS A 64 -11.11 -12.45 9.91
CA LYS A 64 -12.50 -12.67 10.39
C LYS A 64 -13.18 -13.80 9.60
N ALA A 65 -12.98 -13.87 8.29
CA ALA A 65 -13.55 -14.93 7.46
C ALA A 65 -12.98 -16.31 7.81
N LYS A 66 -11.69 -16.40 8.14
CA LYS A 66 -11.08 -17.66 8.60
C LYS A 66 -11.66 -18.14 9.93
N SER A 67 -11.93 -17.23 10.88
CA SER A 67 -12.53 -17.62 12.15
C SER A 67 -13.98 -18.11 12.03
N LEU A 68 -14.73 -17.67 11.01
CA LEU A 68 -16.02 -18.26 10.63
C LEU A 68 -15.86 -19.75 10.27
N SER A 69 -14.94 -20.05 9.35
CA SER A 69 -14.74 -21.41 8.82
C SER A 69 -14.25 -22.42 9.88
N GLU A 70 -13.47 -21.97 10.86
CA GLU A 70 -13.02 -22.85 11.95
C GLU A 70 -14.12 -23.20 12.95
N LYS A 71 -15.10 -22.30 13.16
CA LYS A 71 -16.28 -22.59 13.98
C LYS A 71 -17.16 -23.65 13.32
N ASP A 72 -17.41 -23.52 12.02
CA ASP A 72 -18.21 -24.50 11.27
C ASP A 72 -17.58 -25.91 11.35
N LYS A 73 -16.25 -26.01 11.23
CA LYS A 73 -15.51 -27.27 11.40
C LYS A 73 -15.58 -27.82 12.83
N ARG A 74 -15.62 -26.98 13.86
CA ARG A 74 -15.81 -27.45 15.26
C ARG A 74 -17.24 -27.91 15.52
N GLU A 75 -18.23 -27.32 14.86
CA GLU A 75 -19.64 -27.72 14.98
C GLU A 75 -19.96 -28.99 14.20
N GLU A 76 -19.44 -29.15 12.98
CA GLU A 76 -19.51 -30.43 12.23
C GLU A 76 -18.79 -31.57 12.99
N ASN A 77 -17.63 -31.28 13.58
CA ASN A 77 -16.94 -32.27 14.40
C ASN A 77 -17.72 -32.65 15.67
N LYS A 78 -18.57 -31.78 16.23
CA LYS A 78 -19.46 -32.13 17.35
C LYS A 78 -20.62 -33.05 16.93
N LEU A 79 -21.10 -32.96 15.68
CA LEU A 79 -22.13 -33.86 15.15
C LEU A 79 -21.55 -35.24 14.80
N HIS A 80 -20.29 -35.31 14.35
CA HIS A 80 -19.61 -36.57 14.05
C HIS A 80 -18.95 -37.25 15.27
N GLN A 81 -18.87 -36.57 16.42
CA GLN A 81 -18.31 -37.15 17.66
C GLN A 81 -19.29 -38.05 18.44
N LYS A 82 -20.35 -38.56 17.80
CA LYS A 82 -21.21 -39.61 18.37
C LYS A 82 -21.03 -40.99 17.74
N SER A 83 -20.21 -41.18 16.70
CA SER A 83 -20.14 -42.48 16.01
C SER A 83 -18.79 -43.19 15.92
N LYS A 84 -17.64 -42.63 16.33
CA LYS A 84 -16.36 -43.36 16.24
C LYS A 84 -15.42 -43.16 17.41
N ARG A 85 -15.76 -43.75 18.56
CA ARG A 85 -14.76 -44.16 19.57
C ARG A 85 -14.15 -45.48 19.13
N ARG A 86 -12.99 -45.41 18.47
CA ARG A 86 -11.87 -46.39 18.45
C ARG A 86 -11.11 -46.29 17.12
N LEU A 87 -10.07 -45.46 17.09
CA LEU A 87 -8.77 -45.72 16.47
C LEU A 87 -7.92 -44.46 16.66
N GLN A 88 -7.09 -44.52 17.68
CA GLN A 88 -6.14 -43.49 18.09
C GLN A 88 -4.88 -43.56 17.21
N GLN A 89 -4.21 -42.42 17.12
CA GLN A 89 -2.77 -42.27 16.87
C GLN A 89 -2.23 -42.72 15.50
N GLN A 90 -2.12 -41.76 14.58
CA GLN A 90 -0.81 -41.44 13.99
C GLN A 90 -0.83 -40.15 13.16
N ARG A 91 0.25 -39.36 13.32
CA ARG A 91 0.72 -38.22 12.51
C ARG A 91 0.19 -36.84 12.90
N LEU A 92 0.83 -36.30 13.94
CA LEU A 92 1.20 -34.90 14.01
C LEU A 92 1.92 -34.53 12.70
N SER A 93 1.32 -33.68 11.88
CA SER A 93 1.93 -33.16 10.66
C SER A 93 1.65 -31.66 10.58
N MET A 94 2.70 -30.91 10.92
CA MET A 94 3.09 -29.59 10.42
C MET A 94 1.96 -28.66 9.98
N ASP A 95 1.65 -27.71 10.87
CA ASP A 95 1.12 -26.40 10.51
C ASP A 95 1.97 -25.81 9.38
N THR A 96 1.40 -25.78 8.18
CA THR A 96 1.90 -24.96 7.08
C THR A 96 0.93 -23.81 6.92
N SER A 97 1.36 -22.65 7.42
CA SER A 97 0.73 -21.36 7.21
C SER A 97 0.61 -21.10 5.72
N ASN A 98 -0.58 -21.35 5.16
CA ASN A 98 -0.90 -20.94 3.79
C ASN A 98 -1.08 -19.42 3.76
N SER A 99 0.05 -18.69 3.69
CA SER A 99 0.11 -17.57 2.78
C SER A 99 -0.21 -18.11 1.41
N ILE A 100 -1.10 -17.45 0.66
CA ILE A 100 -1.23 -17.68 -0.78
C ILE A 100 0.11 -17.27 -1.38
N THR A 101 1.08 -18.18 -1.35
CA THR A 101 2.24 -18.14 -2.21
C THR A 101 1.70 -18.42 -3.59
N ASP A 102 1.55 -17.36 -4.37
CA ASP A 102 1.50 -17.46 -5.82
C ASP A 102 2.59 -18.46 -6.25
N ALA A 103 2.20 -19.42 -7.07
CA ALA A 103 3.04 -20.52 -7.58
C ALA A 103 4.20 -20.05 -8.49
N ASP A 104 4.63 -18.79 -8.35
CA ASP A 104 5.58 -18.08 -9.18
C ASP A 104 6.81 -17.65 -8.35
N GLY A 105 7.58 -18.66 -7.89
CA GLY A 105 9.03 -18.57 -7.67
C GLY A 105 9.58 -17.31 -6.99
N GLY A 106 8.98 -16.85 -5.89
CA GLY A 106 9.54 -15.76 -5.08
C GLY A 106 9.34 -14.35 -5.66
N LYS A 107 8.45 -14.18 -6.65
CA LYS A 107 8.05 -12.84 -7.10
C LYS A 107 7.03 -12.24 -6.14
N GLN A 108 7.19 -10.95 -5.83
CA GLN A 108 6.25 -10.19 -5.00
C GLN A 108 5.83 -8.93 -5.74
N VAL A 109 4.58 -8.52 -5.55
CA VAL A 109 4.04 -7.28 -6.13
C VAL A 109 3.63 -6.33 -5.01
N VAL A 110 4.00 -5.06 -5.18
CA VAL A 110 3.56 -3.94 -4.35
C VAL A 110 2.82 -2.96 -5.24
N VAL A 111 1.70 -2.41 -4.76
CA VAL A 111 0.97 -1.34 -5.46
C VAL A 111 1.15 -0.06 -4.65
N LEU A 112 1.59 1.00 -5.33
CA LEU A 112 1.89 2.30 -4.74
C LEU A 112 1.13 3.40 -5.48
N ASP A 113 0.86 4.51 -4.80
CA ASP A 113 0.57 5.77 -5.48
C ASP A 113 1.77 6.17 -6.36
N THR A 114 1.51 6.67 -7.57
CA THR A 114 2.55 7.00 -8.56
C THR A 114 3.51 8.09 -8.08
N ASP A 115 3.02 9.10 -7.38
CA ASP A 115 3.87 10.18 -6.84
C ASP A 115 4.73 9.66 -5.68
N ILE A 116 4.18 8.78 -4.83
CA ILE A 116 4.95 8.08 -3.78
C ILE A 116 6.03 7.20 -4.41
N TYR A 117 5.68 6.41 -5.43
CA TYR A 117 6.65 5.57 -6.14
C TYR A 117 7.79 6.41 -6.72
N ARG A 118 7.49 7.54 -7.37
CA ARG A 118 8.52 8.43 -7.95
C ARG A 118 9.46 8.96 -6.87
N TYR A 119 8.91 9.37 -5.73
CA TYR A 119 9.70 9.80 -4.58
C TYR A 119 10.59 8.68 -4.03
N MET A 120 10.03 7.48 -3.82
CA MET A 120 10.78 6.31 -3.34
C MET A 120 11.86 5.87 -4.32
N LYS A 121 11.57 5.87 -5.62
CA LYS A 121 12.54 5.52 -6.66
C LYS A 121 13.77 6.41 -6.60
N HIS A 122 13.57 7.71 -6.34
CA HIS A 122 14.66 8.67 -6.29
C HIS A 122 15.48 8.57 -5.00
N PHE A 123 14.82 8.52 -3.83
CA PHE A 123 15.49 8.65 -2.53
C PHE A 123 15.72 7.33 -1.78
N PHE A 124 14.90 6.31 -2.03
CA PHE A 124 14.86 5.11 -1.20
C PHE A 124 15.40 3.87 -1.93
N PHE A 125 15.01 3.68 -3.19
CA PHE A 125 15.31 2.44 -3.91
C PHE A 125 16.80 2.25 -4.17
N LYS A 126 17.56 3.33 -4.37
CA LYS A 126 19.04 3.23 -4.47
C LYS A 126 19.66 2.59 -3.21
N LYS A 127 19.18 2.99 -2.04
CA LYS A 127 19.63 2.43 -0.75
C LYS A 127 19.18 0.97 -0.59
N LEU A 128 17.94 0.65 -0.97
CA LEU A 128 17.43 -0.72 -0.93
C LEU A 128 18.26 -1.66 -1.83
N LEU A 129 18.54 -1.26 -3.06
CA LEU A 129 19.31 -2.05 -4.02
C LEU A 129 20.77 -2.26 -3.57
N GLY A 130 21.31 -1.37 -2.74
CA GLY A 130 22.62 -1.58 -2.11
C GLY A 130 22.61 -2.60 -0.96
N ASN A 131 21.46 -2.80 -0.31
CA ASN A 131 21.32 -3.68 0.86
C ASN A 131 20.83 -5.09 0.52
N TYR A 132 20.19 -5.27 -0.64
CA TYR A 132 19.49 -6.49 -1.01
C TYR A 132 19.76 -6.89 -2.47
N ASP A 133 19.94 -8.19 -2.72
CA ASP A 133 20.17 -8.76 -4.06
C ASP A 133 18.84 -8.97 -4.80
N ILE A 134 18.15 -7.87 -5.07
CA ILE A 134 16.82 -7.87 -5.69
C ILE A 134 16.79 -7.04 -6.96
N VAL A 135 15.89 -7.40 -7.86
CA VAL A 135 15.55 -6.60 -9.03
C VAL A 135 14.17 -6.03 -8.86
N ILE A 136 14.06 -4.72 -9.05
CA ILE A 136 12.82 -3.95 -8.99
C ILE A 136 12.45 -3.55 -10.41
N SER A 137 11.24 -3.90 -10.84
CA SER A 137 10.65 -3.40 -12.09
C SER A 137 9.28 -2.80 -11.78
N SER A 138 8.75 -1.96 -12.66
CA SER A 138 7.50 -1.25 -12.37
C SER A 138 6.70 -0.92 -13.62
N VAL A 139 5.38 -0.97 -13.49
CA VAL A 139 4.41 -0.55 -14.49
C VAL A 139 3.58 0.58 -13.90
N ILE A 140 3.62 1.75 -14.54
CA ILE A 140 2.84 2.92 -14.16
C ILE A 140 1.49 2.82 -14.86
N ASP A 141 0.41 2.92 -14.10
CA ASP A 141 -0.98 2.84 -14.56
C ASP A 141 -1.75 4.03 -13.95
N GLY A 142 -1.60 5.19 -14.59
CA GLY A 142 -2.17 6.45 -14.12
C GLY A 142 -1.67 6.84 -12.72
N GLU A 143 -2.60 6.93 -11.77
CA GLU A 143 -2.34 7.34 -10.39
C GLU A 143 -1.71 6.24 -9.53
N ILE A 144 -1.69 4.99 -10.02
CA ILE A 144 -1.08 3.87 -9.34
C ILE A 144 0.14 3.34 -10.10
N THR A 145 1.09 2.78 -9.38
CA THR A 145 2.25 2.09 -9.93
C THR A 145 2.36 0.71 -9.29
N ARG A 146 2.40 -0.32 -10.15
CA ARG A 146 2.66 -1.71 -9.75
C ARG A 146 4.17 -1.93 -9.77
N VAL A 147 4.73 -2.32 -8.65
CA VAL A 147 6.17 -2.60 -8.47
C VAL A 147 6.34 -4.10 -8.28
N TYR A 148 7.09 -4.71 -9.19
CA TYR A 148 7.42 -6.13 -9.17
C TYR A 148 8.82 -6.31 -8.58
N LEU A 149 8.90 -7.13 -7.55
CA LEU A 149 10.10 -7.49 -6.83
C LEU A 149 10.44 -8.94 -7.16
N ARG A 150 11.69 -9.18 -7.54
CA ARG A 150 12.23 -10.53 -7.75
C ARG A 150 13.62 -10.62 -7.17
N ASN A 151 14.03 -11.82 -6.75
CA ASN A 151 15.44 -12.07 -6.45
C ASN A 151 16.28 -11.91 -7.72
N ALA A 152 17.47 -11.33 -7.59
CA ALA A 152 18.42 -11.27 -8.70
C ALA A 152 19.04 -12.63 -8.99
N ARG A 153 19.20 -13.48 -7.96
CA ARG A 153 19.71 -14.85 -8.05
C ARG A 153 18.66 -15.87 -7.64
N SER A 154 18.57 -16.96 -8.38
CA SER A 154 17.61 -18.07 -8.20
C SER A 154 17.71 -18.75 -6.83
N THR A 155 18.84 -18.61 -6.13
CA THR A 155 19.13 -19.22 -4.83
C THR A 155 18.91 -18.30 -3.64
N SER A 156 18.61 -17.00 -3.83
CA SER A 156 18.30 -16.12 -2.71
C SER A 156 16.94 -16.49 -2.12
N GLY A 157 16.89 -16.65 -0.80
CA GLY A 157 15.70 -17.16 -0.10
C GLY A 157 14.49 -16.24 -0.26
N ALA A 158 13.30 -16.81 -0.47
CA ALA A 158 12.03 -16.09 -0.63
C ALA A 158 11.74 -15.08 0.50
N GLY A 159 12.32 -15.27 1.69
CA GLY A 159 12.21 -14.33 2.81
C GLY A 159 12.86 -12.97 2.58
N GLN A 160 13.85 -12.83 1.69
CA GLN A 160 14.46 -11.53 1.39
C GLN A 160 13.50 -10.62 0.63
N VAL A 161 12.88 -11.13 -0.44
CA VAL A 161 11.90 -10.37 -1.24
C VAL A 161 10.72 -9.94 -0.38
N LEU A 162 10.26 -10.82 0.52
CA LEU A 162 9.16 -10.50 1.43
C LEU A 162 9.53 -9.36 2.39
N ARG A 163 10.74 -9.37 2.98
CA ARG A 163 11.21 -8.27 3.84
C ARG A 163 11.27 -6.95 3.09
N VAL A 164 11.77 -6.96 1.85
CA VAL A 164 11.81 -5.72 1.05
C VAL A 164 10.42 -5.25 0.68
N LYS A 165 9.50 -6.16 0.37
CA LYS A 165 8.09 -5.83 0.13
C LYS A 165 7.50 -5.09 1.34
N GLU A 166 7.65 -5.66 2.54
CA GLU A 166 7.16 -5.05 3.79
C GLU A 166 7.82 -3.70 4.06
N GLU A 167 9.12 -3.57 3.83
CA GLU A 167 9.84 -2.31 4.02
C GLU A 167 9.37 -1.21 3.05
N ILE A 168 9.13 -1.56 1.78
CA ILE A 168 8.55 -0.64 0.79
C ILE A 168 7.13 -0.23 1.21
N GLU A 169 6.28 -1.19 1.60
CA GLU A 169 4.91 -0.92 2.01
C GLU A 169 4.86 -0.02 3.26
N ASN A 170 5.64 -0.33 4.29
CA ASN A 170 5.74 0.49 5.51
C ASN A 170 6.24 1.90 5.22
N GLN A 171 7.23 2.02 4.34
CA GLN A 171 7.73 3.34 3.95
C GLN A 171 6.70 4.11 3.12
N SER A 172 5.91 3.44 2.28
CA SER A 172 4.84 4.08 1.51
C SER A 172 3.79 4.73 2.42
N VAL A 173 3.43 4.07 3.52
CA VAL A 173 2.47 4.60 4.51
C VAL A 173 3.00 5.89 5.13
N LYS A 174 4.27 5.88 5.56
CA LYS A 174 4.91 7.06 6.17
C LYS A 174 4.93 8.24 5.20
N LEU A 175 5.32 7.97 3.95
CA LEU A 175 5.42 8.98 2.91
C LEU A 175 4.05 9.52 2.49
N HIS A 176 3.02 8.67 2.40
CA HIS A 176 1.66 9.10 2.10
C HIS A 176 1.16 10.17 3.09
N ASN A 177 1.51 10.00 4.37
CA ASN A 177 1.09 10.93 5.42
C ASN A 177 1.94 12.23 5.44
N SER A 178 3.24 12.14 5.16
CA SER A 178 4.18 13.24 5.33
C SER A 178 4.37 14.12 4.09
N LEU A 179 4.36 13.50 2.91
CA LEU A 179 4.65 14.21 1.67
C LEU A 179 3.47 15.09 1.27
N ARG A 180 3.76 16.12 0.50
CA ARG A 180 2.79 16.91 -0.25
C ARG A 180 3.29 17.05 -1.68
N LYS A 181 2.41 17.53 -2.56
CA LYS A 181 2.72 17.80 -3.96
C LYS A 181 2.23 19.20 -4.28
N GLU A 182 3.13 20.04 -4.79
CA GLU A 182 2.80 21.35 -5.34
C GLU A 182 3.16 21.36 -6.83
N ARG A 183 2.39 22.11 -7.61
CA ARG A 183 2.57 22.22 -9.06
C ARG A 183 2.76 23.67 -9.45
N ILE A 184 3.83 23.94 -10.18
CA ILE A 184 4.10 25.26 -10.78
C ILE A 184 3.75 25.17 -12.27
N TYR A 185 2.66 25.83 -12.68
CA TYR A 185 2.24 25.87 -14.08
C TYR A 185 3.01 26.92 -14.88
N PHE A 186 3.29 26.59 -16.14
CA PHE A 186 3.90 27.49 -17.12
C PHE A 186 2.88 28.22 -17.99
N GLU A 187 1.60 28.14 -17.68
CA GLU A 187 0.53 28.68 -18.52
C GLU A 187 0.67 30.21 -18.65
N GLY A 188 0.62 30.72 -19.89
CA GLY A 188 0.87 32.12 -20.21
C GLY A 188 2.35 32.56 -20.26
N ARG A 189 3.31 31.65 -20.06
CA ARG A 189 4.75 31.98 -19.99
C ARG A 189 5.52 31.58 -21.25
N MET A 190 6.35 32.50 -21.74
CA MET A 190 7.24 32.32 -22.90
C MET A 190 8.40 31.35 -22.57
N GLY A 191 9.11 30.85 -23.61
CA GLY A 191 10.21 29.89 -23.45
C GLY A 191 11.28 30.32 -22.43
N ASP A 192 11.64 31.60 -22.43
CA ASP A 192 12.64 32.16 -21.52
C ASP A 192 12.21 32.12 -20.05
N GLU A 193 10.92 32.36 -19.79
CA GLU A 193 10.37 32.29 -18.43
C GLU A 193 10.30 30.84 -17.94
N LYS A 194 9.93 29.88 -18.81
CA LYS A 194 9.97 28.45 -18.47
C LYS A 194 11.40 28.03 -18.07
N GLN A 195 12.38 28.48 -18.83
CA GLN A 195 13.79 28.18 -18.56
C GLN A 195 14.25 28.82 -17.24
N LYS A 196 13.82 30.05 -16.95
CA LYS A 196 14.09 30.71 -15.67
C LYS A 196 13.59 29.91 -14.47
N TYR A 197 12.37 29.37 -14.52
CA TYR A 197 11.86 28.52 -13.43
C TYR A 197 12.64 27.22 -13.27
N LYS A 198 12.99 26.56 -14.38
CA LYS A 198 13.83 25.35 -14.33
C LYS A 198 15.18 25.65 -13.67
N GLN A 199 15.81 26.76 -14.05
CA GLN A 199 17.11 27.16 -13.51
C GLN A 199 17.03 27.57 -12.02
N ALA A 200 15.98 28.28 -11.63
CA ALA A 200 15.71 28.60 -10.22
C ALA A 200 15.53 27.33 -9.39
N CYS A 201 14.74 26.37 -9.87
CA CYS A 201 14.57 25.06 -9.24
C CYS A 201 15.90 24.34 -9.04
N GLU A 202 16.78 24.29 -10.06
CA GLU A 202 18.10 23.64 -9.95
C GLU A 202 19.02 24.35 -8.94
N THR A 203 18.97 25.69 -8.90
CA THR A 203 19.79 26.49 -7.97
C THR A 203 19.39 26.21 -6.53
N VAL A 204 18.07 26.22 -6.27
CA VAL A 204 17.51 26.00 -4.94
C VAL A 204 17.62 24.53 -4.52
N LYS A 205 17.60 23.58 -5.48
CA LYS A 205 17.60 22.12 -5.22
C LYS A 205 18.72 21.66 -4.28
N SER A 206 19.90 22.29 -4.35
CA SER A 206 21.04 21.97 -3.50
C SER A 206 20.76 22.16 -2.00
N HIS A 207 19.98 23.16 -1.64
CA HIS A 207 19.59 23.47 -0.25
C HIS A 207 18.46 22.56 0.27
N TYR A 208 17.71 21.91 -0.63
CA TYR A 208 16.57 21.06 -0.28
C TYR A 208 16.76 19.64 -0.85
N PRO A 209 17.70 18.85 -0.31
CA PRO A 209 18.04 17.53 -0.85
C PRO A 209 16.86 16.56 -0.83
N ALA A 210 15.94 16.69 0.12
CA ALA A 210 14.76 15.83 0.27
C ALA A 210 13.54 16.24 -0.58
N VAL A 211 13.65 17.26 -1.45
CA VAL A 211 12.57 17.67 -2.37
C VAL A 211 12.77 17.01 -3.73
N LEU A 212 11.82 16.24 -4.23
CA LEU A 212 11.83 15.73 -5.60
C LEU A 212 11.22 16.78 -6.54
N ILE A 213 11.94 17.06 -7.63
CA ILE A 213 11.50 17.96 -8.71
C ILE A 213 11.28 17.09 -9.95
N ILE A 214 10.11 17.19 -10.56
CA ILE A 214 9.76 16.47 -11.78
C ILE A 214 9.33 17.49 -12.83
N PRO A 215 10.19 17.78 -13.81
CA PRO A 215 9.85 18.70 -14.88
C PRO A 215 8.92 18.05 -15.91
N TYR A 216 7.93 18.80 -16.38
CA TYR A 216 7.11 18.51 -17.56
C TYR A 216 7.13 19.71 -18.52
N ASP A 217 6.51 19.57 -19.68
CA ASP A 217 6.46 20.64 -20.68
C ASP A 217 5.50 21.78 -20.31
N THR A 218 4.47 21.45 -19.51
CA THR A 218 3.41 22.37 -19.08
C THR A 218 3.56 22.85 -17.63
N HIS A 219 4.30 22.12 -16.80
CA HIS A 219 4.45 22.44 -15.38
C HIS A 219 5.68 21.76 -14.76
N ILE A 220 5.98 22.09 -13.51
CA ILE A 220 6.92 21.37 -12.64
C ILE A 220 6.13 20.83 -11.45
N ASP A 221 6.24 19.53 -11.20
CA ASP A 221 5.74 18.92 -9.97
C ASP A 221 6.86 18.90 -8.92
N ILE A 222 6.54 19.35 -7.71
CA ILE A 222 7.43 19.40 -6.55
C ILE A 222 6.84 18.51 -5.47
N ILE A 223 7.59 17.52 -5.02
CA ILE A 223 7.15 16.53 -4.02
C ILE A 223 8.14 16.52 -2.86
N GLY A 224 7.65 16.58 -1.63
CA GLY A 224 8.47 16.70 -0.43
C GLY A 224 7.61 16.87 0.82
N ASN A 225 8.24 16.96 1.99
CA ASN A 225 7.50 17.29 3.21
C ASN A 225 6.90 18.70 3.12
N SER A 226 5.73 18.91 3.74
CA SER A 226 4.97 20.16 3.62
C SER A 226 5.78 21.42 3.93
N SER A 227 6.60 21.39 4.99
CA SER A 227 7.45 22.53 5.37
C SER A 227 8.54 22.81 4.34
N LEU A 228 9.18 21.76 3.82
CA LEU A 228 10.23 21.88 2.81
C LEU A 228 9.69 22.38 1.48
N ILE A 229 8.52 21.91 1.05
CA ILE A 229 7.89 22.42 -0.18
C ILE A 229 7.57 23.91 -0.03
N PHE A 230 7.00 24.30 1.11
CA PHE A 230 6.63 25.70 1.32
C PHE A 230 7.84 26.64 1.20
N GLU A 231 8.94 26.33 1.87
CA GLU A 231 10.16 27.14 1.79
C GLU A 231 10.80 27.05 0.39
N PHE A 232 10.88 25.85 -0.20
CA PHE A 232 11.43 25.66 -1.55
C PHE A 232 10.68 26.50 -2.58
N THR A 233 9.35 26.42 -2.59
CA THR A 233 8.54 27.15 -3.56
C THR A 233 8.60 28.67 -3.34
N LYS A 234 8.69 29.11 -2.08
CA LYS A 234 8.88 30.52 -1.73
C LYS A 234 10.23 31.04 -2.25
N GLU A 235 11.28 30.25 -2.16
CA GLU A 235 12.62 30.61 -2.64
C GLU A 235 12.70 30.61 -4.17
N VAL A 236 12.07 29.66 -4.85
CA VAL A 236 11.99 29.63 -6.33
C VAL A 236 11.19 30.81 -6.90
N ARG A 237 10.27 31.39 -6.12
CA ARG A 237 9.45 32.53 -6.54
C ARG A 237 10.07 33.91 -6.21
N ARG A 238 11.20 33.96 -5.51
CA ARG A 238 11.97 35.19 -5.30
C ARG A 238 12.69 35.61 -6.59
#